data_AF-A0A356M2C1-F1
#
_entry.id   AF-A0A356M2C1-F1
#
_cell.length_a   1.000
_cell.length_b   1.000
_cell.length_c   1.000
_cell.angle_alpha   90.00
_cell.angle_beta   90.00
_cell.angle_gamma   90.00
#
_symmetry.space_group_name_H-M   'P 1'
#
loop_
_entity.id
_entity.type
_entity.pdbx_description
1 polymer ?
#
loop_
_entity_poly.entity_id
_entity_poly.type
_entity_poly.pdbx_seq_one_letter_code
_entity_poly.pdbx_strand_id
1 'polypeptide(L)'
;MNSQKTTSSDHLPDLPLLGLQFMNCTASYAQADVILFGAPFDSTASFRPGSRFGPAAMRQDSLSLETYSPYQDYELPADKICDIGDLELPAGSVPAALERIRRAVCQVLDDHKMPVILGGEHLVTLPAIEACQERWPDLCVLHFDAHADLRSDYLGESLSHATVMRRVWDLLGDGRIWQFGIRSGTRDEFLFARDGHVRMNAFSLTGLEAAIGEIGSRPVYLTI
;
A
#
# COMPACT_ATOMS: atom_id res chain seq x y z
N MET A 1 -10.20 -42.39 26.00
CA MET A 1 -10.46 -41.72 24.70
C MET A 1 -9.84 -40.34 24.78
N ASN A 2 -8.59 -40.20 24.35
CA ASN A 2 -7.89 -38.92 24.31
C ASN A 2 -8.20 -38.23 22.98
N SER A 3 -8.92 -37.12 23.02
CA SER A 3 -9.08 -36.24 21.87
C SER A 3 -7.83 -35.37 21.72
N GLN A 4 -7.03 -35.65 20.69
CA GLN A 4 -5.99 -34.76 20.24
C GLN A 4 -6.64 -33.51 19.61
N LYS A 5 -6.37 -32.34 20.19
CA LYS A 5 -6.63 -31.05 19.56
C LYS A 5 -5.64 -30.89 18.41
N THR A 6 -6.15 -30.95 17.18
CA THR A 6 -5.44 -30.51 15.98
C THR A 6 -5.32 -28.99 16.02
N THR A 7 -4.12 -28.49 16.26
CA THR A 7 -3.74 -27.09 15.99
C THR A 7 -3.31 -27.03 14.53
N SER A 8 -4.19 -26.55 13.64
CA SER A 8 -3.80 -26.17 12.29
C SER A 8 -3.06 -24.85 12.38
N SER A 9 -1.73 -24.93 12.47
CA SER A 9 -0.87 -23.79 12.17
C SER A 9 -0.83 -23.67 10.64
N ASP A 10 -1.62 -22.75 10.09
CA ASP A 10 -1.48 -22.29 8.71
C ASP A 10 -0.21 -21.43 8.61
N HIS A 11 0.94 -22.04 8.85
CA HIS A 11 2.19 -21.51 8.36
C HIS A 11 2.17 -21.70 6.84
N LEU A 12 2.32 -20.61 6.10
CA LEU A 12 2.61 -20.68 4.66
C LEU A 12 3.77 -21.67 4.50
N PRO A 13 3.57 -22.83 3.83
CA PRO A 13 4.66 -23.75 3.63
C PRO A 13 5.77 -23.06 2.83
N ASP A 14 7.03 -23.41 3.11
CA ASP A 14 8.19 -23.12 2.26
C ASP A 14 7.98 -23.81 0.89
N LEU A 15 7.07 -23.28 0.09
CA LEU A 15 6.88 -23.66 -1.30
C LEU A 15 8.00 -22.98 -2.10
N PRO A 16 8.65 -23.68 -3.03
CA PRO A 16 9.54 -23.03 -3.97
C PRO A 16 8.72 -21.94 -4.68
N LEU A 17 9.18 -20.68 -4.57
CA LEU A 17 8.57 -19.50 -5.16
C LEU A 17 8.53 -19.66 -6.68
N LEU A 18 7.46 -20.26 -7.18
CA LEU A 18 7.14 -20.36 -8.60
C LEU A 18 6.63 -19.00 -9.05
N GLY A 19 7.55 -18.05 -9.19
CA GLY A 19 7.28 -16.69 -9.60
C GLY A 19 8.57 -15.93 -9.79
N LEU A 20 8.56 -14.98 -10.72
CA LEU A 20 9.64 -14.01 -10.83
C LEU A 20 9.73 -13.22 -9.51
N GLN A 21 10.93 -13.04 -8.97
CA GLN A 21 11.18 -12.21 -7.80
C GLN A 21 11.79 -10.87 -8.21
N PHE A 22 11.55 -9.85 -7.40
CA PHE A 22 12.25 -8.58 -7.49
C PHE A 22 13.75 -8.81 -7.26
N MET A 23 14.58 -8.06 -7.98
CA MET A 23 16.04 -8.21 -7.91
C MET A 23 16.54 -8.19 -6.46
N ASN A 24 17.61 -8.96 -6.21
CA ASN A 24 18.34 -8.95 -4.95
C ASN A 24 17.53 -9.33 -3.68
N CYS A 25 16.28 -9.81 -3.79
CA CYS A 25 15.50 -10.28 -2.64
C CYS A 25 15.83 -11.74 -2.31
N THR A 26 16.92 -11.98 -1.57
CA THR A 26 17.44 -13.34 -1.31
C THR A 26 17.04 -13.89 0.06
N ALA A 27 16.46 -13.07 0.92
CA ALA A 27 16.07 -13.49 2.26
C ALA A 27 14.85 -14.44 2.22
N SER A 28 14.87 -15.46 3.08
CA SER A 28 13.65 -16.20 3.39
C SER A 28 12.68 -15.33 4.20
N TYR A 29 11.39 -15.66 4.18
CA TYR A 29 10.39 -14.93 4.96
C TYR A 29 10.76 -14.82 6.44
N ALA A 30 11.26 -15.92 7.03
CA ALA A 30 11.65 -15.97 8.44
C ALA A 30 12.77 -14.98 8.78
N GLN A 31 13.74 -14.80 7.88
CA GLN A 31 14.92 -13.96 8.08
C GLN A 31 14.71 -12.48 7.70
N ALA A 32 13.75 -12.20 6.84
CA ALA A 32 13.55 -10.87 6.30
C ALA A 32 12.94 -9.88 7.31
N ASP A 33 13.40 -8.63 7.24
CA ASP A 33 12.82 -7.48 7.96
C ASP A 33 11.66 -6.87 7.15
N VAL A 34 11.74 -6.97 5.81
CA VAL A 34 10.80 -6.39 4.85
C VAL A 34 10.21 -7.50 4.00
N ILE A 35 8.88 -7.50 3.87
CA ILE A 35 8.16 -8.41 2.99
C ILE A 35 7.58 -7.60 1.83
N LEU A 36 8.10 -7.87 0.62
CA LEU A 36 7.60 -7.35 -0.63
C LEU A 36 6.56 -8.30 -1.21
N PHE A 37 5.40 -7.79 -1.62
CA PHE A 37 4.41 -8.57 -2.35
C PHE A 37 3.59 -7.71 -3.30
N GLY A 38 3.02 -8.33 -4.33
CA GLY A 38 2.13 -7.65 -5.26
C GLY A 38 0.66 -7.81 -4.89
N ALA A 39 -0.13 -6.77 -5.16
CA ALA A 39 -1.58 -6.78 -5.13
C ALA A 39 -2.12 -6.44 -6.53
N PRO A 40 -2.08 -7.40 -7.48
CA PRO A 40 -2.40 -7.18 -8.89
C PRO A 40 -3.92 -7.00 -9.10
N PHE A 41 -4.41 -5.80 -8.83
CA PHE A 41 -5.83 -5.46 -8.85
C PHE A 41 -6.08 -4.16 -9.62
N ASP A 42 -7.06 -4.13 -10.51
CA ASP A 42 -7.47 -2.93 -11.25
C ASP A 42 -8.97 -2.94 -11.63
N SER A 43 -9.79 -3.61 -10.81
CA SER A 43 -11.20 -3.85 -11.16
C SER A 43 -12.07 -2.60 -11.11
N THR A 44 -11.61 -1.50 -10.51
CA THR A 44 -12.36 -0.24 -10.45
C THR A 44 -11.79 0.81 -11.41
N ALA A 45 -10.67 0.52 -12.08
CA ALA A 45 -10.05 1.41 -13.05
C ALA A 45 -11.03 1.81 -14.16
N SER A 46 -11.16 3.12 -14.39
CA SER A 46 -12.19 3.69 -15.27
C SER A 46 -11.72 3.98 -16.69
N PHE A 47 -10.51 4.54 -16.86
CA PHE A 47 -10.01 4.98 -18.17
C PHE A 47 -9.10 3.96 -18.84
N ARG A 48 -8.08 3.46 -18.13
CA ARG A 48 -7.09 2.52 -18.66
C ARG A 48 -6.93 1.33 -17.70
N PRO A 49 -7.43 0.14 -18.07
CA PRO A 49 -7.10 -1.08 -17.35
C PRO A 49 -5.64 -1.49 -17.64
N GLY A 50 -5.09 -2.37 -16.81
CA GLY A 50 -3.77 -2.96 -17.00
C GLY A 50 -2.83 -2.77 -15.82
N SER A 51 -3.18 -1.97 -14.80
CA SER A 51 -2.32 -1.79 -13.63
C SER A 51 -2.16 -3.08 -12.81
N ARG A 52 -3.06 -4.06 -12.96
CA ARG A 52 -2.87 -5.42 -12.41
C ARG A 52 -1.57 -6.10 -12.88
N PHE A 53 -1.00 -5.70 -14.01
CA PHE A 53 0.26 -6.23 -14.54
C PHE A 53 1.50 -5.48 -14.02
N GLY A 54 1.32 -4.39 -13.28
CA GLY A 54 2.39 -3.57 -12.72
C GLY A 54 3.40 -4.36 -11.88
N PRO A 55 2.97 -5.17 -10.89
CA PRO A 55 3.89 -5.92 -10.03
C PRO A 55 4.80 -6.86 -10.83
N ALA A 56 4.24 -7.62 -11.77
CA ALA A 56 5.00 -8.53 -12.62
C ALA A 56 6.00 -7.77 -13.53
N ALA A 57 5.57 -6.66 -14.13
CA ALA A 57 6.44 -5.82 -14.97
C ALA A 57 7.61 -5.23 -14.16
N MET A 58 7.33 -4.72 -12.95
CA MET A 58 8.38 -4.17 -12.07
C MET A 58 9.42 -5.23 -11.70
N ARG A 59 9.00 -6.47 -11.40
CA ARG A 59 9.95 -7.56 -11.11
C ARG A 59 10.82 -7.89 -12.33
N GLN A 60 10.21 -7.94 -13.51
CA GLN A 60 10.94 -8.21 -14.76
C GLN A 60 11.97 -7.13 -15.05
N ASP A 61 11.58 -5.87 -14.95
CA ASP A 61 12.48 -4.75 -15.25
C ASP A 61 13.55 -4.57 -14.16
N SER A 62 13.26 -4.95 -12.91
CA SER A 62 14.22 -4.86 -11.80
C SER A 62 15.51 -5.64 -12.05
N LEU A 63 15.48 -6.71 -12.84
CA LEU A 63 16.67 -7.50 -13.17
C LEU A 63 17.75 -6.71 -13.94
N SER A 64 17.38 -5.56 -14.52
CA SER A 64 18.31 -4.69 -15.27
C SER A 64 18.87 -3.53 -14.45
N LEU A 65 18.55 -3.45 -13.16
CA LEU A 65 19.03 -2.41 -12.27
C LEU A 65 20.26 -2.86 -11.48
N GLU A 66 21.04 -1.88 -11.03
CA GLU A 66 22.14 -2.10 -10.08
C GLU A 66 21.60 -2.05 -8.64
N THR A 67 22.23 -2.78 -7.73
CA THR A 67 21.84 -2.82 -6.32
C THR A 67 22.27 -1.57 -5.53
N TYR A 68 23.31 -0.87 -6.00
CA TYR A 68 23.83 0.36 -5.39
C TYR A 68 23.13 1.61 -5.93
N SER A 69 22.65 2.46 -5.02
CA SER A 69 22.08 3.77 -5.34
C SER A 69 23.10 4.88 -5.05
N PRO A 70 23.68 5.55 -6.08
CA PRO A 70 24.63 6.65 -5.88
C PRO A 70 23.98 7.91 -5.29
N TYR A 71 22.66 8.06 -5.40
CA TYR A 71 21.92 9.18 -4.80
C TYR A 71 21.82 9.05 -3.28
N GLN A 72 21.67 7.82 -2.79
CA GLN A 72 21.55 7.52 -1.35
C GLN A 72 22.88 7.11 -0.72
N ASP A 73 23.91 6.87 -1.55
CA ASP A 73 25.15 6.19 -1.17
C ASP A 73 24.87 4.91 -0.37
N TYR A 74 23.99 4.07 -0.91
CA TYR A 74 23.45 2.91 -0.21
C TYR A 74 23.31 1.69 -1.12
N GLU A 75 23.70 0.54 -0.59
CA GLU A 75 23.59 -0.78 -1.23
C GLU A 75 22.31 -1.48 -0.77
N LEU A 76 21.50 -1.97 -1.70
CA LEU A 76 20.27 -2.69 -1.37
C LEU A 76 20.62 -3.99 -0.61
N PRO A 77 20.13 -4.20 0.63
CA PRO A 77 20.53 -5.35 1.45
C PRO A 77 19.79 -6.60 1.01
N ALA A 78 20.52 -7.54 0.40
CA ALA A 78 19.91 -8.74 -0.17
C ALA A 78 19.29 -9.69 0.87
N ASP A 79 19.80 -9.63 2.10
CA ASP A 79 19.50 -10.52 3.22
C ASP A 79 18.37 -10.00 4.13
N LYS A 80 17.76 -8.86 3.80
CA LYS A 80 16.70 -8.23 4.61
C LYS A 80 15.33 -8.22 3.95
N ILE A 81 15.25 -8.50 2.65
CA ILE A 81 14.02 -8.37 1.88
C ILE A 81 13.64 -9.73 1.32
N CYS A 82 12.41 -10.16 1.61
CA CYS A 82 11.79 -11.33 1.01
C CYS A 82 10.68 -10.89 0.06
N ASP A 83 10.76 -11.29 -1.20
CA ASP A 83 9.67 -11.14 -2.16
C ASP A 83 8.86 -12.44 -2.22
N ILE A 84 7.62 -12.38 -1.75
CA ILE A 84 6.70 -13.52 -1.69
C ILE A 84 5.79 -13.63 -2.92
N GLY A 85 6.04 -12.84 -3.97
CA GLY A 85 5.28 -12.86 -5.21
C GLY A 85 3.98 -12.07 -5.13
N ASP A 86 2.98 -12.48 -5.91
CA ASP A 86 1.69 -11.78 -6.00
C ASP A 86 0.62 -12.47 -5.15
N LEU A 87 -0.22 -11.66 -4.50
CA LEU A 87 -1.45 -12.15 -3.89
C LEU A 87 -2.40 -12.65 -4.98
N GLU A 88 -2.99 -13.82 -4.75
CA GLU A 88 -4.10 -14.29 -5.56
C GLU A 88 -5.36 -13.51 -5.18
N LEU A 89 -5.81 -12.60 -6.04
CA LEU A 89 -6.98 -11.76 -5.79
C LEU A 89 -8.17 -12.19 -6.66
N PRO A 90 -9.37 -12.36 -6.09
CA PRO A 90 -10.54 -12.80 -6.83
C PRO A 90 -10.99 -11.73 -7.82
N ALA A 91 -11.12 -12.10 -9.09
CA ALA A 91 -11.76 -11.25 -10.08
C ALA A 91 -13.25 -11.07 -9.76
N GLY A 92 -13.78 -9.86 -9.95
CA GLY A 92 -15.21 -9.57 -9.86
C GLY A 92 -15.78 -9.37 -8.46
N SER A 93 -14.96 -9.42 -7.40
CA SER A 93 -15.39 -9.04 -6.04
C SER A 93 -14.38 -8.13 -5.38
N VAL A 94 -14.65 -6.82 -5.41
CA VAL A 94 -13.83 -5.80 -4.74
C VAL A 94 -13.69 -6.11 -3.24
N PRO A 95 -14.76 -6.35 -2.47
CA PRO A 95 -14.61 -6.57 -1.02
C PRO A 95 -13.77 -7.81 -0.69
N ALA A 96 -13.91 -8.90 -1.46
CA ALA A 96 -13.12 -10.10 -1.24
C ALA A 96 -11.63 -9.90 -1.58
N ALA A 97 -11.32 -9.10 -2.59
CA ALA A 97 -9.94 -8.73 -2.90
C ALA A 97 -9.34 -7.85 -1.80
N LEU A 98 -10.06 -6.84 -1.33
CA LEU A 98 -9.59 -5.97 -0.24
C LEU A 98 -9.34 -6.77 1.05
N GLU A 99 -10.22 -7.71 1.41
CA GLU A 99 -10.04 -8.56 2.60
C GLU A 99 -8.80 -9.46 2.48
N ARG A 100 -8.48 -9.99 1.29
CA ARG A 100 -7.25 -10.76 1.08
C ARG A 100 -6.00 -9.91 1.26
N ILE A 101 -6.02 -8.68 0.75
CA ILE A 101 -4.91 -7.71 0.93
C ILE A 101 -4.76 -7.39 2.43
N ARG A 102 -5.87 -7.06 3.10
CA ARG A 102 -5.87 -6.74 4.54
C ARG A 102 -5.25 -7.88 5.35
N ARG A 103 -5.68 -9.13 5.11
CA ARG A 103 -5.15 -10.32 5.78
C ARG A 103 -3.65 -10.51 5.57
N ALA A 104 -3.17 -10.33 4.34
CA ALA A 104 -1.74 -10.42 4.04
C ALA A 104 -0.93 -9.35 4.81
N VAL A 105 -1.41 -8.11 4.82
CA VAL A 105 -0.78 -7.01 5.57
C VAL A 105 -0.81 -7.30 7.08
N CYS A 106 -1.95 -7.73 7.63
CA CYS A 106 -2.06 -8.10 9.03
C CYS A 106 -1.02 -9.17 9.40
N GLN A 107 -0.89 -10.22 8.60
CA GLN A 107 0.07 -11.30 8.84
C GLN A 107 1.52 -10.80 8.85
N VAL A 108 1.92 -10.02 7.85
CA VAL A 108 3.28 -9.44 7.79
C VAL A 108 3.57 -8.59 9.02
N LEU A 109 2.60 -7.77 9.44
CA LEU A 109 2.75 -6.93 10.62
C LEU A 109 2.73 -7.72 11.94
N ASP A 110 1.96 -8.81 12.03
CA ASP A 110 1.93 -9.73 13.19
C ASP A 110 3.28 -10.43 13.38
N ASP A 111 3.96 -10.73 12.27
CA ASP A 111 5.30 -11.30 12.28
C ASP A 111 6.39 -10.25 12.54
N HIS A 112 6.01 -9.02 12.90
CA HIS A 112 6.88 -7.87 13.18
C HIS A 112 7.76 -7.44 12.00
N LYS A 113 7.22 -7.54 10.77
CA LYS A 113 7.91 -7.19 9.52
C LYS A 113 7.25 -5.99 8.85
N MET A 114 8.00 -5.32 7.97
CA MET A 114 7.51 -4.17 7.20
C MET A 114 6.91 -4.65 5.86
N PRO A 115 5.60 -4.42 5.59
CA PRO A 115 5.01 -4.71 4.28
C PRO A 115 5.39 -3.64 3.26
N VAL A 116 5.81 -4.06 2.07
CA VAL A 116 5.92 -3.22 0.87
C VAL A 116 5.03 -3.81 -0.21
N ILE A 117 4.06 -3.04 -0.69
CA ILE A 117 3.03 -3.51 -1.61
C ILE A 117 3.29 -2.94 -2.99
N LEU A 118 3.50 -3.81 -3.99
CA LEU A 118 3.42 -3.43 -5.39
C LEU A 118 1.95 -3.52 -5.81
N GLY A 119 1.28 -2.37 -5.87
CA GLY A 119 -0.15 -2.33 -6.19
C GLY A 119 -0.47 -2.53 -7.67
N GLY A 120 -1.77 -2.51 -7.98
CA GLY A 120 -2.27 -2.19 -9.30
C GLY A 120 -2.92 -0.80 -9.30
N GLU A 121 -4.20 -0.72 -8.97
CA GLU A 121 -4.92 0.53 -8.71
C GLU A 121 -4.79 0.98 -7.25
N HIS A 122 -5.09 2.25 -6.98
CA HIS A 122 -4.87 2.88 -5.68
C HIS A 122 -5.70 2.31 -4.54
N LEU A 123 -6.88 1.75 -4.84
CA LEU A 123 -7.82 1.22 -3.84
C LEU A 123 -7.19 0.14 -2.94
N VAL A 124 -6.16 -0.57 -3.42
CA VAL A 124 -5.41 -1.57 -2.63
C VAL A 124 -4.78 -0.96 -1.36
N THR A 125 -4.61 0.36 -1.31
CA THR A 125 -4.09 1.09 -0.15
C THR A 125 -5.04 1.08 1.04
N LEU A 126 -6.36 1.10 0.82
CA LEU A 126 -7.35 1.15 1.89
C LEU A 126 -7.20 -0.02 2.90
N PRO A 127 -7.23 -1.30 2.49
CA PRO A 127 -7.09 -2.41 3.43
C PRO A 127 -5.72 -2.46 4.11
N ALA A 128 -4.67 -1.93 3.47
CA ALA A 128 -3.35 -1.85 4.09
C ALA A 128 -3.33 -0.80 5.22
N ILE A 129 -3.96 0.36 5.00
CA ILE A 129 -4.09 1.40 6.03
C ILE A 129 -5.01 0.94 7.16
N GLU A 130 -6.10 0.23 6.88
CA GLU A 130 -6.96 -0.39 7.91
C GLU A 130 -6.13 -1.28 8.86
N ALA A 131 -5.33 -2.19 8.29
CA ALA A 131 -4.47 -3.08 9.08
C ALA A 131 -3.39 -2.31 9.88
N CYS A 132 -2.83 -1.24 9.33
CA CYS A 132 -1.86 -0.40 10.04
C CYS A 132 -2.51 0.42 11.16
N GLN A 133 -3.70 1.00 10.93
CA GLN A 133 -4.40 1.85 11.88
C GLN A 133 -4.79 1.07 13.15
N GLU A 134 -5.15 -0.22 13.02
CA GLU A 134 -5.42 -1.10 14.15
C GLU A 134 -4.23 -1.24 15.11
N ARG A 135 -3.00 -1.18 14.59
CA ARG A 135 -1.76 -1.25 15.40
C ARG A 135 -1.26 0.11 15.86
N TRP A 136 -1.50 1.13 15.05
CA TRP A 136 -1.05 2.48 15.27
C TRP A 136 -2.24 3.44 15.21
N PRO A 137 -2.95 3.64 16.34
CA PRO A 137 -4.10 4.54 16.40
C PRO A 137 -3.76 5.98 16.01
N ASP A 138 -2.49 6.37 16.10
CA ASP A 138 -1.95 7.68 15.71
C ASP A 138 -1.30 7.73 14.31
N LEU A 139 -1.52 6.71 13.47
CA LEU A 139 -1.08 6.62 12.06
C LEU A 139 -1.44 7.85 11.23
N CYS A 140 -0.43 8.40 10.55
CA CYS A 140 -0.53 9.46 9.57
C CYS A 140 -0.30 8.91 8.15
N VAL A 141 -0.81 9.62 7.13
CA VAL A 141 -0.66 9.24 5.72
C VAL A 141 0.04 10.35 4.96
N LEU A 142 1.11 9.98 4.26
CA LEU A 142 1.72 10.78 3.20
C LEU A 142 1.25 10.22 1.86
N HIS A 143 0.54 11.05 1.11
CA HIS A 143 -0.08 10.71 -0.16
C HIS A 143 0.50 11.56 -1.30
N PHE A 144 1.15 10.93 -2.26
CA PHE A 144 1.66 11.59 -3.46
C PHE A 144 0.81 11.16 -4.64
N ASP A 145 0.07 12.08 -5.24
CA ASP A 145 -0.75 11.77 -6.42
C ASP A 145 -0.97 13.03 -7.28
N ALA A 146 -1.39 12.83 -8.52
CA ALA A 146 -1.96 13.90 -9.33
C ALA A 146 -3.42 14.20 -8.97
N HIS A 147 -4.17 13.24 -8.44
CA HIS A 147 -5.59 13.31 -8.13
C HIS A 147 -5.83 13.41 -6.62
N ALA A 148 -6.91 14.07 -6.23
CA ALA A 148 -7.26 14.18 -4.83
C ALA A 148 -7.76 12.85 -4.22
N ASP A 149 -8.49 12.06 -5.00
CA ASP A 149 -9.15 10.80 -4.60
C ASP A 149 -10.07 10.93 -3.36
N LEU A 150 -10.70 12.10 -3.24
CA LEU A 150 -11.53 12.51 -2.10
C LEU A 150 -13.03 12.43 -2.38
N ARG A 151 -13.43 11.83 -3.51
CA ARG A 151 -14.83 11.69 -3.89
C ARG A 151 -15.60 10.84 -2.87
N SER A 152 -16.87 11.20 -2.64
CA SER A 152 -17.80 10.38 -1.86
C SER A 152 -18.14 9.07 -2.55
N ASP A 153 -18.20 9.05 -3.88
CA ASP A 153 -18.42 7.88 -4.71
C ASP A 153 -17.88 8.15 -6.12
N TYR A 154 -17.70 7.08 -6.88
CA TYR A 154 -17.40 7.16 -8.29
C TYR A 154 -18.31 6.20 -9.05
N LEU A 155 -19.19 6.76 -9.89
CA LEU A 155 -20.22 6.00 -10.62
C LEU A 155 -21.15 5.18 -9.70
N GLY A 156 -21.46 5.70 -8.51
CA GLY A 156 -22.31 5.03 -7.53
C GLY A 156 -21.58 4.05 -6.61
N GLU A 157 -20.28 3.82 -6.82
CA GLU A 157 -19.46 2.93 -5.99
C GLU A 157 -18.59 3.72 -5.03
N SER A 158 -18.69 3.38 -3.74
CA SER A 158 -17.93 4.05 -2.68
C SER A 158 -16.50 3.50 -2.54
N LEU A 159 -16.24 2.28 -3.02
CA LEU A 159 -14.94 1.60 -3.03
C LEU A 159 -14.37 1.64 -4.46
N SER A 160 -13.59 2.67 -4.75
CA SER A 160 -12.94 2.91 -6.03
C SER A 160 -11.57 3.54 -5.82
N HIS A 161 -10.67 3.41 -6.80
CA HIS A 161 -9.43 4.17 -6.82
C HIS A 161 -9.68 5.68 -6.57
N ALA A 162 -10.67 6.27 -7.23
CA ALA A 162 -10.99 7.71 -7.11
C ALA A 162 -11.64 8.15 -5.78
N THR A 163 -11.87 7.21 -4.85
CA THR A 163 -12.50 7.48 -3.55
C THR A 163 -11.62 7.04 -2.37
N VAL A 164 -10.44 6.47 -2.65
CA VAL A 164 -9.63 5.79 -1.63
C VAL A 164 -9.24 6.73 -0.49
N MET A 165 -8.82 7.96 -0.80
CA MET A 165 -8.42 8.92 0.22
C MET A 165 -9.60 9.46 1.02
N ARG A 166 -10.82 9.45 0.46
CA ARG A 166 -12.03 9.71 1.24
C ARG A 166 -12.30 8.63 2.27
N ARG A 167 -12.11 7.35 1.92
CA ARG A 167 -12.25 6.22 2.86
C ARG A 167 -11.20 6.22 3.94
N VAL A 168 -9.97 6.54 3.56
CA VAL A 168 -8.87 6.73 4.51
C VAL A 168 -9.17 7.87 5.48
N TRP A 169 -9.76 8.97 5.00
CA TRP A 169 -10.23 10.03 5.90
C TRP A 169 -11.37 9.58 6.80
N ASP A 170 -12.36 8.83 6.29
CA ASP A 170 -13.46 8.29 7.12
C ASP A 170 -12.91 7.43 8.28
N LEU A 171 -11.78 6.74 8.07
CA LEU A 171 -11.09 5.91 9.07
C LEU A 171 -10.23 6.74 10.06
N LEU A 172 -9.47 7.72 9.56
CA LEU A 172 -8.44 8.41 10.35
C LEU A 172 -8.90 9.75 10.95
N GLY A 173 -9.86 10.42 10.31
CA GLY A 173 -10.29 11.77 10.64
C GLY A 173 -9.31 12.88 10.21
N ASP A 174 -9.60 14.10 10.67
CA ASP A 174 -8.87 15.31 10.32
C ASP A 174 -7.43 15.32 10.87
N GLY A 175 -6.53 16.01 10.17
CA GLY A 175 -5.14 16.22 10.63
C GLY A 175 -4.25 14.98 10.54
N ARG A 176 -4.64 13.99 9.73
CA ARG A 176 -3.93 12.71 9.55
C ARG A 176 -3.41 12.45 8.14
N ILE A 177 -3.80 13.27 7.15
CA ILE A 177 -3.49 13.03 5.74
C ILE A 177 -2.85 14.28 5.15
N TRP A 178 -1.65 14.13 4.58
CA TRP A 178 -0.98 15.15 3.80
C TRP A 178 -0.87 14.68 2.35
N GLN A 179 -1.37 15.50 1.42
CA GLN A 179 -1.37 15.19 -0.01
C GLN A 179 -0.42 16.12 -0.75
N PHE A 180 0.36 15.60 -1.70
CA PHE A 180 1.32 16.37 -2.48
C PHE A 180 1.19 16.09 -3.97
N GLY A 181 1.40 17.14 -4.79
CA GLY A 181 1.35 17.06 -6.25
C GLY A 181 -0.05 17.13 -6.86
N ILE A 182 -1.09 17.34 -6.03
CA ILE A 182 -2.49 17.30 -6.46
C ILE A 182 -2.75 18.39 -7.51
N ARG A 183 -3.27 18.01 -8.66
CA ARG A 183 -3.55 18.90 -9.79
C ARG A 183 -4.79 18.51 -10.57
N SER A 184 -5.56 17.54 -10.06
CA SER A 184 -6.78 17.03 -10.64
C SER A 184 -7.76 16.64 -9.53
N GLY A 185 -9.03 16.96 -9.71
CA GLY A 185 -10.07 16.73 -8.72
C GLY A 185 -11.33 17.55 -9.05
N THR A 186 -12.46 17.13 -8.51
CA THR A 186 -13.71 17.91 -8.57
C THR A 186 -13.63 19.11 -7.62
N ARG A 187 -14.50 20.10 -7.85
CA ARG A 187 -14.59 21.28 -6.97
C ARG A 187 -14.84 20.88 -5.51
N ASP A 188 -15.69 19.88 -5.28
CA ASP A 188 -16.06 19.44 -3.93
C ASP A 188 -14.88 18.81 -3.19
N GLU A 189 -14.01 18.08 -3.89
CA GLU A 189 -12.78 17.53 -3.31
C GLU A 189 -11.81 18.63 -2.84
N PHE A 190 -11.64 19.68 -3.66
CA PHE A 190 -10.80 20.83 -3.27
C PHE A 190 -11.43 21.64 -2.12
N LEU A 191 -12.76 21.75 -2.08
CA LEU A 191 -13.46 22.36 -0.95
C LEU A 191 -13.27 21.55 0.33
N PHE A 192 -13.42 20.23 0.24
CA PHE A 192 -13.21 19.31 1.36
C PHE A 192 -11.81 19.47 1.97
N ALA A 193 -10.77 19.57 1.13
CA ALA A 193 -9.42 19.85 1.60
C ALA A 193 -9.28 21.25 2.22
N ARG A 194 -9.89 22.27 1.62
CA ARG A 194 -9.85 23.66 2.12
C ARG A 194 -10.55 23.82 3.47
N ASP A 195 -11.57 23.02 3.73
CA ASP A 195 -12.30 22.99 5.00
C ASP A 195 -11.47 22.35 6.14
N GLY A 196 -10.28 21.81 5.81
CA GLY A 196 -9.28 21.38 6.78
C GLY A 196 -9.22 19.87 7.02
N HIS A 197 -10.02 19.09 6.29
CA HIS A 197 -10.09 17.64 6.45
C HIS A 197 -8.81 16.91 6.05
N VAL A 198 -8.10 17.44 5.05
CA VAL A 198 -6.76 16.97 4.65
C VAL A 198 -5.82 18.15 4.42
N ARG A 199 -4.52 17.93 4.54
CA ARG A 199 -3.47 18.91 4.22
C ARG A 199 -3.06 18.76 2.76
N MET A 200 -3.78 19.41 1.85
CA MET A 200 -3.50 19.32 0.42
C MET A 200 -2.48 20.36 -0.04
N ASN A 201 -1.40 19.89 -0.66
CA ASN A 201 -0.43 20.69 -1.41
C ASN A 201 -0.62 20.48 -2.91
N ALA A 202 -1.24 21.45 -3.57
CA ALA A 202 -1.51 21.37 -4.99
C ALA A 202 -0.26 21.70 -5.82
N PHE A 203 -0.09 21.02 -6.95
CA PHE A 203 0.92 21.25 -7.99
C PHE A 203 2.40 21.07 -7.59
N SER A 204 2.75 20.86 -6.32
CA SER A 204 4.14 20.78 -5.87
C SER A 204 4.35 19.80 -4.71
N LEU A 205 5.62 19.52 -4.42
CA LEU A 205 6.06 18.81 -3.21
C LEU A 205 6.56 19.77 -2.12
N THR A 206 6.40 21.09 -2.33
CA THR A 206 6.88 22.12 -1.40
C THR A 206 6.23 21.94 -0.04
N GLY A 207 6.99 22.08 1.05
CA GLY A 207 6.47 21.90 2.40
C GLY A 207 6.41 20.46 2.88
N LEU A 208 6.95 19.50 2.12
CA LEU A 208 7.12 18.12 2.58
C LEU A 208 7.95 18.05 3.88
N GLU A 209 9.06 18.78 3.97
CA GLU A 209 9.89 18.84 5.19
C GLU A 209 9.10 19.37 6.39
N ALA A 210 8.26 20.39 6.18
CA ALA A 210 7.41 20.94 7.23
C ALA A 210 6.33 19.94 7.66
N ALA A 211 5.74 19.21 6.71
CA ALA A 211 4.80 18.13 7.01
C ALA A 211 5.45 17.00 7.80
N ILE A 212 6.67 16.58 7.42
CA ILE A 212 7.45 15.59 8.19
C ILE A 212 7.70 16.11 9.61
N GLY A 213 8.04 17.39 9.77
CA GLY A 213 8.18 18.04 11.07
C GLY A 213 6.90 18.06 11.90
N GLU A 214 5.74 18.32 11.27
CA GLU A 214 4.41 18.29 11.92
C GLU A 214 4.00 16.87 12.31
N ILE A 215 4.31 15.87 11.47
CA ILE A 215 4.10 14.45 11.76
C ILE A 215 4.92 14.03 12.97
N GLY A 216 6.19 14.45 13.04
CA GLY A 216 7.08 14.15 14.15
C GLY A 216 7.39 12.65 14.23
N SER A 217 7.26 12.06 15.42
CA SER A 217 7.53 10.64 15.64
C SER A 217 6.32 9.72 15.41
N ARG A 218 5.19 10.25 14.91
CA ARG A 218 3.98 9.47 14.66
C ARG A 218 4.23 8.44 13.54
N PRO A 219 3.61 7.25 13.60
CA PRO A 219 3.69 6.26 12.54
C PRO A 219 3.17 6.82 11.22
N VAL A 220 3.82 6.46 10.10
CA VAL A 220 3.45 6.94 8.76
C VAL A 220 3.20 5.76 7.83
N TYR A 221 2.06 5.80 7.14
CA TYR A 221 1.85 5.05 5.90
C TYR A 221 2.17 5.95 4.71
N LEU A 222 3.05 5.49 3.83
CA LEU A 222 3.42 6.18 2.60
C LEU A 222 2.71 5.53 1.41
N THR A 223 2.00 6.33 0.61
CA THR A 223 1.37 5.92 -0.65
C THR A 223 1.75 6.87 -1.77
N ILE A 224 2.11 6.29 -2.92
CA ILE A 224 2.64 6.95 -4.12
C ILE A 224 1.96 6.32 -5.34
#